data_AF-W7HPQ1-F1
#
_entry.id   AF-W7HPQ1-F1
#
_cell.length_a   1.000
_cell.length_b   1.000
_cell.length_c   1.000
_cell.angle_alpha   90.00
_cell.angle_beta   90.00
_cell.angle_gamma   90.00
#
_symmetry.space_group_name_H-M   'P 1'
#
loop_
_entity.id
_entity.type
_entity.pdbx_description
1 polymer ?
#
loop_
_entity_poly.entity_id
_entity_poly.type
_entity_poly.pdbx_seq_one_letter_code
_entity_poly.pdbx_strand_id
1 'polypeptide(L)'
;MLLFAGPLAAHLWLDRDPRDDLLFDARAALGSWIGWRNYVVGPATEELTFRSHILALHLAMAPSTATPTVLTLCTPLYFGIAHLHHLYEFRLTHPSAPLHLAVVRSLVQFAYTTLFGWYAAFIYLRFGSLWAAIAAHSFCNVMGLPRFWGVLDAEPHGRATWRTWTYYLLLAVGALGFYTCLWSWTGSRNALVQYT
;
A
#
# COMPACT_ATOMS: atom_id res chain seq x y z
N MET A 1 -8.76 2.17 1.71
CA MET A 1 -9.41 0.94 2.21
C MET A 1 -10.37 0.34 1.18
N LEU A 2 -11.33 1.08 0.61
CA LEU A 2 -12.24 0.56 -0.43
C LEU A 2 -11.53 -0.09 -1.62
N LEU A 3 -10.39 0.45 -2.04
CA LEU A 3 -9.56 -0.12 -3.12
C LEU A 3 -9.18 -1.59 -2.86
N PHE A 4 -9.12 -2.02 -1.60
CA PHE A 4 -8.78 -3.36 -1.18
C PHE A 4 -10.00 -4.21 -0.79
N ALA A 5 -11.23 -3.84 -1.20
CA ALA A 5 -12.44 -4.59 -0.85
C ALA A 5 -12.35 -6.08 -1.25
N GLY A 6 -11.81 -6.39 -2.43
CA GLY A 6 -11.53 -7.77 -2.86
C GLY A 6 -10.54 -8.48 -1.93
N PRO A 7 -9.28 -8.00 -1.79
CA PRO A 7 -8.29 -8.58 -0.88
C PRO A 7 -8.77 -8.71 0.56
N LEU A 8 -9.50 -7.72 1.07
CA LEU A 8 -10.09 -7.75 2.41
C LEU A 8 -11.13 -8.85 2.53
N ALA A 9 -12.04 -8.98 1.55
CA ALA A 9 -13.02 -10.06 1.54
C ALA A 9 -12.37 -11.43 1.36
N ALA A 10 -11.31 -11.54 0.57
CA ALA A 10 -10.53 -12.77 0.48
C ALA A 10 -9.90 -13.15 1.83
N HIS A 11 -9.22 -12.19 2.46
CA HIS A 11 -8.53 -12.40 3.73
C HIS A 11 -9.47 -12.76 4.89
N LEU A 12 -10.65 -12.14 4.94
CA LEU A 12 -11.60 -12.34 6.02
C LEU A 12 -12.62 -13.45 5.76
N TRP A 13 -12.88 -13.80 4.49
CA TRP A 13 -14.01 -14.67 4.15
C TRP A 13 -13.77 -15.63 2.97
N LEU A 14 -13.41 -15.14 1.78
CA LEU A 14 -13.47 -15.97 0.55
C LEU A 14 -12.37 -17.03 0.50
N ASP A 15 -11.17 -16.73 1.01
CA ASP A 15 -9.99 -17.63 1.01
C ASP A 15 -9.74 -18.29 2.38
N ARG A 16 -10.63 -18.08 3.36
CA ARG A 16 -10.42 -18.50 4.74
C ARG A 16 -11.17 -19.79 5.07
N ASP A 17 -10.53 -20.71 5.81
CA ASP A 17 -11.23 -21.87 6.37
C ASP A 17 -12.09 -21.39 7.56
N PRO A 18 -13.37 -21.79 7.67
CA PRO A 18 -14.21 -21.51 8.83
C PRO A 18 -13.59 -21.87 10.19
N ARG A 19 -12.57 -22.73 10.22
CA ARG A 19 -11.85 -23.15 11.43
C ARG A 19 -10.72 -22.21 11.83
N ASP A 20 -10.32 -21.28 10.96
CA ASP A 20 -9.20 -20.38 11.23
C ASP A 20 -9.60 -19.24 12.19
N ASP A 21 -8.89 -19.09 13.31
CA ASP A 21 -9.11 -18.00 14.27
C ASP A 21 -8.35 -16.72 13.89
N LEU A 22 -9.09 -15.67 13.51
CA LEU A 22 -8.54 -14.38 13.07
C LEU A 22 -7.69 -13.72 14.17
N LEU A 23 -8.11 -13.84 15.42
CA LEU A 23 -7.40 -13.24 16.54
C LEU A 23 -6.10 -13.99 16.81
N PHE A 24 -6.11 -15.32 16.67
CA PHE A 24 -4.90 -16.11 16.78
C PHE A 24 -3.90 -15.76 15.68
N ASP A 25 -4.34 -15.70 14.42
CA ASP A 25 -3.47 -15.35 13.28
C ASP A 25 -2.86 -13.96 13.44
N ALA A 26 -3.69 -12.97 13.82
CA ALA A 26 -3.23 -11.61 14.05
C ALA A 26 -2.22 -11.54 15.20
N ARG A 27 -2.47 -12.27 16.31
CA ARG A 27 -1.53 -12.35 17.43
C ARG A 27 -0.24 -13.07 17.05
N ALA A 28 -0.31 -14.14 16.27
CA ALA A 28 0.87 -14.86 15.79
C ALA A 28 1.72 -13.97 14.87
N ALA A 29 1.08 -13.26 13.95
CA ALA A 29 1.73 -12.31 13.06
C ALA A 29 2.43 -11.20 13.87
N LEU A 30 1.71 -10.54 14.78
CA LEU A 30 2.24 -9.44 15.59
C LEU A 30 3.18 -9.88 16.72
N GLY A 31 3.10 -11.14 17.15
CA GLY A 31 3.99 -11.74 18.14
C GLY A 31 5.37 -12.09 17.58
N SER A 32 5.51 -12.11 16.25
CA SER A 32 6.79 -12.33 15.58
C SER A 32 7.54 -11.01 15.37
N TRP A 33 8.87 -11.04 15.54
CA TRP A 33 9.74 -9.89 15.22
C TRP A 33 9.56 -9.41 13.77
N ILE A 34 9.40 -10.36 12.84
CA ILE A 34 9.21 -10.06 11.41
C ILE A 34 7.88 -9.35 11.17
N GLY A 35 6.79 -9.82 11.78
CA GLY A 35 5.49 -9.17 11.63
C GLY A 35 5.43 -7.81 12.30
N TRP A 36 6.03 -7.65 13.48
CA TRP A 36 6.14 -6.32 14.12
C TRP A 36 6.92 -5.34 13.24
N ARG A 37 8.04 -5.79 12.65
CA ARG A 37 8.79 -5.00 11.66
C ARG A 37 7.93 -4.63 10.46
N ASN A 38 7.21 -5.58 9.86
CA ASN A 38 6.49 -5.39 8.60
C ASN A 38 5.21 -4.53 8.75
N TYR A 39 4.53 -4.63 9.89
CA TYR A 39 3.19 -4.05 10.08
C TYR A 39 3.17 -2.85 11.01
N VAL A 40 4.24 -2.59 11.77
CA VAL A 40 4.29 -1.46 12.72
C VAL A 40 5.52 -0.60 12.47
N VAL A 41 6.73 -1.16 12.63
CA VAL A 41 7.97 -0.36 12.61
C VAL A 41 8.29 0.18 11.23
N GLY A 42 8.26 -0.68 10.20
CA GLY A 42 8.52 -0.31 8.81
C GLY A 42 7.60 0.84 8.39
N PRO A 43 6.26 0.65 8.42
CA PRO A 43 5.31 1.72 8.10
C PRO A 43 5.54 3.01 8.90
N ALA A 44 5.76 2.91 10.22
CA ALA A 44 5.96 4.09 11.06
C ALA A 44 7.23 4.87 10.71
N THR A 45 8.35 4.17 10.55
CA THR A 45 9.65 4.78 10.25
C THR A 45 9.71 5.33 8.83
N GLU A 46 9.13 4.63 7.87
CA GLU A 46 9.03 5.08 6.49
C GLU A 46 8.15 6.34 6.38
N GLU A 47 6.92 6.32 6.90
CA GLU A 47 6.06 7.52 6.82
C GLU A 47 6.63 8.70 7.62
N LEU A 48 7.29 8.47 8.76
CA LEU A 48 8.00 9.51 9.48
C LEU A 48 9.09 10.14 8.60
N THR A 49 9.90 9.33 7.91
CA THR A 49 10.99 9.80 7.04
C THR A 49 10.45 10.55 5.83
N PHE A 50 9.51 9.95 5.09
CA PHE A 50 9.08 10.49 3.81
C PHE A 50 7.99 11.56 3.93
N ARG A 51 7.14 11.54 4.97
CA ARG A 51 6.09 12.56 5.18
C ARG A 51 6.53 13.66 6.11
N SER A 52 6.96 13.32 7.32
CA SER A 52 7.25 14.31 8.35
C SER A 52 8.61 14.98 8.20
N HIS A 53 9.55 14.38 7.47
CA HIS A 53 10.81 15.04 7.12
C HIS A 53 10.78 15.52 5.67
N ILE A 54 10.83 14.62 4.68
CA ILE A 54 11.03 15.02 3.27
C ILE A 54 9.89 15.89 2.75
N LEU A 55 8.64 15.42 2.81
CA LEU A 55 7.49 16.18 2.32
C LEU A 55 7.22 17.43 3.16
N ALA A 56 7.34 17.38 4.49
CA ALA A 56 7.17 18.55 5.35
C ALA A 56 8.22 19.63 5.07
N LEU A 57 9.47 19.27 4.78
CA LEU A 57 10.50 20.22 4.35
C LEU A 57 10.16 20.84 2.99
N HIS A 58 9.70 20.04 2.03
CA HIS A 58 9.23 20.57 0.75
C HIS A 58 8.03 21.50 0.93
N LEU A 59 7.14 21.22 1.89
CA LEU A 59 6.01 22.09 2.21
C LEU A 59 6.47 23.40 2.86
N ALA A 60 7.44 23.35 3.77
CA ALA A 60 7.95 24.52 4.48
C ALA A 60 8.81 25.44 3.59
N MET A 61 9.52 24.86 2.61
CA MET A 61 10.40 25.58 1.67
C MET A 61 9.79 25.72 0.28
N ALA A 62 8.54 25.30 0.10
CA ALA A 62 7.87 25.34 -1.18
C ALA A 62 7.89 26.77 -1.72
N PRO A 63 8.46 27.02 -2.91
CA PRO A 63 8.24 28.29 -3.57
C PRO A 63 6.73 28.50 -3.75
N SER A 64 6.29 29.75 -3.86
CA SER A 64 4.88 30.10 -4.07
C SER A 64 4.25 29.45 -5.31
N THR A 65 5.06 28.85 -6.19
CA THR A 65 4.67 28.10 -7.38
C THR A 65 4.46 26.60 -7.16
N ALA A 66 4.88 26.03 -6.02
CA ALA A 66 4.74 24.61 -5.75
C ALA A 66 3.28 24.30 -5.39
N THR A 67 2.58 23.64 -6.31
CA THR A 67 1.19 23.24 -6.08
C THR A 67 1.14 21.99 -5.20
N PRO A 68 0.03 21.76 -4.47
CA PRO A 68 -0.22 20.53 -3.73
C PRO A 68 -0.07 19.27 -4.61
N THR A 69 -0.42 19.38 -5.89
CA THR A 69 -0.25 18.33 -6.89
C THR A 69 1.24 18.00 -7.09
N VAL A 70 2.10 19.00 -7.23
CA VAL A 70 3.56 18.78 -7.37
C VAL A 70 4.12 18.10 -6.12
N LEU A 71 3.73 18.54 -4.92
CA LEU A 71 4.18 17.90 -3.68
C LEU A 71 3.73 16.43 -3.59
N THR A 72 2.50 16.15 -4.01
CA THR A 72 1.91 14.80 -4.01
C THR A 72 2.59 13.87 -5.01
N LEU A 73 2.97 14.38 -6.19
CA LEU A 73 3.51 13.55 -7.27
C LEU A 73 5.05 13.41 -7.21
N CYS A 74 5.76 14.45 -6.81
CA CYS A 74 7.22 14.47 -6.86
C CYS A 74 7.88 13.93 -5.58
N THR A 75 7.39 14.29 -4.39
CA THR A 75 8.04 13.82 -3.14
C THR A 75 8.03 12.30 -2.96
N PRO A 76 7.04 11.55 -3.47
CA PRO A 76 7.09 10.09 -3.42
C PRO A 76 8.14 9.44 -4.31
N LEU A 77 8.77 10.17 -5.23
CA LEU A 77 9.92 9.65 -5.98
C LEU A 77 11.08 9.31 -5.03
N TYR A 78 11.29 10.08 -3.96
CA TYR A 78 12.30 9.74 -2.95
C TYR A 78 12.02 8.37 -2.30
N PHE A 79 10.75 8.09 -2.02
CA PHE A 79 10.31 6.80 -1.47
C PHE A 79 10.54 5.66 -2.48
N GLY A 80 10.17 5.87 -3.75
CA GLY A 80 10.40 4.90 -4.80
C GLY A 80 11.89 4.61 -5.01
N ILE A 81 12.73 5.66 -5.11
CA ILE A 81 14.18 5.53 -5.31
C ILE A 81 14.81 4.76 -4.15
N ALA A 82 14.39 5.02 -2.91
CA ALA A 82 14.90 4.32 -1.75
C ALA A 82 14.74 2.80 -1.87
N HIS A 83 13.71 2.31 -2.57
CA HIS A 83 13.47 0.88 -2.78
C HIS A 83 14.29 0.25 -3.90
N LEU A 84 14.99 1.03 -4.72
CA LEU A 84 15.89 0.49 -5.75
C LEU A 84 17.04 -0.33 -5.14
N HIS A 85 17.34 -0.16 -3.83
CA HIS A 85 18.32 -0.98 -3.12
C HIS A 85 17.98 -2.49 -3.15
N HIS A 86 16.70 -2.86 -3.30
CA HIS A 86 16.31 -4.27 -3.43
C HIS A 86 16.82 -4.91 -4.72
N LEU A 87 17.19 -4.13 -5.75
CA LEU A 87 17.93 -4.65 -6.89
C LEU A 87 19.24 -5.27 -6.42
N TYR A 88 20.01 -4.55 -5.61
CA TYR A 88 21.28 -5.01 -5.09
C TYR A 88 21.10 -6.24 -4.18
N GLU A 89 20.13 -6.20 -3.26
CA GLU A 89 19.80 -7.34 -2.40
C GLU A 89 19.43 -8.59 -3.21
N PHE A 90 18.63 -8.43 -4.26
CA PHE A 90 18.26 -9.53 -5.15
C PHE A 90 19.48 -10.09 -5.91
N ARG A 91 20.39 -9.21 -6.38
CA ARG A 91 21.63 -9.65 -7.05
C ARG A 91 22.55 -10.44 -6.14
N LEU A 92 22.60 -10.10 -4.84
CA LEU A 92 23.39 -10.83 -3.85
C LEU A 92 22.79 -12.20 -3.51
N THR A 93 21.47 -12.24 -3.29
CA THR A 93 20.77 -13.45 -2.84
C THR A 93 20.49 -14.43 -3.98
N HIS A 94 20.43 -13.96 -5.22
CA HIS A 94 20.15 -14.77 -6.41
C HIS A 94 21.20 -14.53 -7.52
N PRO A 95 22.46 -14.94 -7.29
CA PRO A 95 23.57 -14.62 -8.21
C PRO A 95 23.39 -15.22 -9.61
N SER A 96 22.73 -16.37 -9.71
CA SER A 96 22.44 -17.08 -10.97
C SER A 96 21.24 -16.52 -11.74
N ALA A 97 20.41 -15.67 -11.12
CA ALA A 97 19.27 -15.07 -11.82
C ALA A 97 19.77 -14.13 -12.94
N PRO A 98 19.08 -14.05 -14.08
CA PRO A 98 19.48 -13.14 -15.14
C PRO A 98 19.27 -11.67 -14.74
N LEU A 99 20.16 -10.79 -15.19
CA LEU A 99 20.12 -9.36 -14.81
C LEU A 99 18.79 -8.68 -15.19
N HIS A 100 18.25 -8.98 -16.38
CA HIS A 100 17.00 -8.37 -16.84
C HIS A 100 15.83 -8.64 -15.89
N LEU A 101 15.78 -9.83 -15.27
CA LEU A 101 14.74 -10.17 -14.30
C LEU A 101 14.86 -9.31 -13.03
N ALA A 102 16.09 -9.12 -12.54
CA ALA A 102 16.37 -8.27 -11.39
C ALA A 102 15.97 -6.81 -11.66
N VAL A 103 16.30 -6.31 -12.85
CA VAL A 103 15.93 -4.95 -13.29
C VAL A 103 14.41 -4.80 -13.40
N VAL A 104 13.71 -5.72 -14.07
CA VAL A 104 12.24 -5.68 -14.20
C VAL A 104 11.57 -5.69 -12.82
N ARG A 105 12.02 -6.58 -11.91
CA ARG A 105 11.52 -6.62 -10.53
C ARG A 105 11.71 -5.26 -9.82
N SER A 106 12.89 -4.67 -9.93
CA SER A 106 13.20 -3.38 -9.32
C SER A 106 12.37 -2.24 -9.91
N LEU A 107 12.15 -2.21 -11.23
CA LEU A 107 11.31 -1.22 -11.89
C LEU A 107 9.83 -1.34 -11.47
N VAL A 108 9.31 -2.57 -11.39
CA VAL A 108 7.95 -2.82 -10.88
C VAL A 108 7.83 -2.36 -9.43
N GLN A 109 8.81 -2.66 -8.59
CA GLN A 109 8.82 -2.24 -7.19
C GLN A 109 8.90 -0.71 -7.07
N PHE A 110 9.78 -0.05 -7.83
CA PHE A 110 9.89 1.41 -7.90
C PHE A 110 8.56 2.06 -8.31
N ALA A 111 7.93 1.56 -9.38
CA ALA A 111 6.65 2.09 -9.85
C ALA A 111 5.56 1.92 -8.79
N TYR A 112 5.42 0.72 -8.23
CA TYR A 112 4.39 0.42 -7.23
C TYR A 112 4.57 1.22 -5.94
N THR A 113 5.80 1.31 -5.43
CA THR A 113 6.11 2.09 -4.23
C THR A 113 5.90 3.58 -4.46
N THR A 114 6.23 4.11 -5.64
CA THR A 114 5.95 5.50 -6.01
C THR A 114 4.44 5.77 -6.03
N LEU A 115 3.64 4.88 -6.65
CA LEU A 115 2.18 4.98 -6.67
C LEU A 115 1.57 4.95 -5.26
N PHE A 116 2.03 4.03 -4.42
CA PHE A 116 1.64 3.99 -3.02
C PHE A 116 2.02 5.30 -2.32
N GLY A 117 3.22 5.80 -2.57
CA GLY A 117 3.69 7.04 -1.97
C GLY A 117 2.89 8.27 -2.42
N TRP A 118 2.36 8.31 -3.65
CA TRP A 118 1.39 9.34 -4.07
C TRP A 118 0.16 9.32 -3.18
N TYR A 119 -0.39 8.13 -2.93
CA TYR A 119 -1.56 7.98 -2.06
C TYR A 119 -1.25 8.38 -0.61
N ALA A 120 -0.13 7.94 -0.04
CA ALA A 120 0.25 8.28 1.33
C ALA A 120 0.57 9.78 1.50
N ALA A 121 1.23 10.41 0.51
CA ALA A 121 1.44 11.86 0.49
C ALA A 121 0.11 12.61 0.42
N PHE A 122 -0.80 12.17 -0.45
CA PHE A 122 -2.13 12.74 -0.56
C PHE A 122 -2.91 12.65 0.77
N ILE A 123 -2.91 11.49 1.42
CA ILE A 123 -3.55 11.28 2.73
C ILE A 123 -2.94 12.19 3.79
N TYR A 124 -1.60 12.26 3.87
CA TYR A 124 -0.92 13.12 4.83
C TYR A 124 -1.30 14.59 4.65
N LEU A 125 -1.26 15.09 3.41
CA LEU A 125 -1.59 16.47 3.07
C LEU A 125 -3.07 16.80 3.31
N ARG A 126 -3.98 15.87 3.04
CA ARG A 126 -5.41 16.07 3.23
C ARG A 126 -5.89 15.94 4.66
N PHE A 127 -5.36 14.98 5.42
CA PHE A 127 -5.76 14.79 6.81
C PHE A 127 -4.97 15.66 7.79
N GLY A 128 -3.74 16.04 7.44
CA GLY A 128 -2.80 16.67 8.36
C GLY A 128 -2.38 15.77 9.52
N SER A 129 -2.33 14.46 9.29
CA SER A 129 -2.06 13.46 10.32
C SER A 129 -1.07 12.41 9.82
N LEU A 130 0.09 12.32 10.48
CA LEU A 130 1.05 11.24 10.23
C LEU A 130 0.44 9.87 10.55
N TRP A 131 -0.37 9.78 11.61
CA TRP A 131 -1.02 8.53 12.00
C TRP A 131 -1.97 7.99 10.92
N ALA A 132 -2.64 8.88 10.16
CA ALA A 132 -3.48 8.45 9.04
C ALA A 132 -2.65 7.80 7.92
N ALA A 133 -1.48 8.36 7.60
CA ALA A 133 -0.56 7.79 6.62
C ALA A 133 0.03 6.45 7.11
N ILE A 134 0.47 6.38 8.38
CA ILE A 134 0.98 5.14 8.99
C ILE A 134 -0.08 4.03 8.98
N ALA A 135 -1.32 4.35 9.35
CA ALA A 135 -2.41 3.38 9.34
C ALA A 135 -2.71 2.90 7.91
N ALA A 136 -2.71 3.81 6.93
CA ALA A 136 -2.89 3.45 5.53
C ALA A 136 -1.78 2.54 5.01
N HIS A 137 -0.52 2.86 5.33
CA HIS A 137 0.65 2.06 4.99
C HIS A 137 0.57 0.66 5.62
N SER A 138 0.37 0.60 6.93
CA SER A 138 0.27 -0.65 7.67
C SER A 138 -0.81 -1.56 7.09
N PHE A 139 -1.99 -1.00 6.77
CA PHE A 139 -3.06 -1.75 6.11
C PHE A 139 -2.64 -2.30 4.74
N CYS A 140 -1.99 -1.48 3.89
CA CYS A 140 -1.50 -1.93 2.60
C CYS A 140 -0.47 -3.06 2.74
N ASN A 141 0.40 -3.01 3.77
CA ASN A 141 1.36 -4.08 4.05
C ASN A 141 0.67 -5.38 4.48
N VAL A 142 -0.42 -5.29 5.25
CA VAL A 142 -1.22 -6.48 5.61
C VAL A 142 -1.91 -7.08 4.39
N MET A 143 -2.56 -6.25 3.56
CA MET A 143 -3.32 -6.74 2.41
C MET A 143 -2.43 -7.21 1.25
N GLY A 144 -1.27 -6.58 1.06
CA GLY A 144 -0.41 -6.80 -0.10
C GLY A 144 -1.07 -6.35 -1.41
N LEU A 145 -0.45 -6.70 -2.54
CA LEU A 145 -1.00 -6.38 -3.85
C LEU A 145 -2.24 -7.25 -4.16
N PRO A 146 -3.31 -6.67 -4.73
CA PRO A 146 -4.44 -7.46 -5.21
C PRO A 146 -3.99 -8.43 -6.29
N ARG A 147 -4.49 -9.66 -6.21
CA ARG A 147 -4.32 -10.67 -7.26
C ARG A 147 -5.18 -10.26 -8.47
N PHE A 148 -4.57 -10.05 -9.62
CA PHE A 148 -5.29 -9.72 -10.86
C PHE A 148 -5.52 -10.95 -11.75
N TRP A 149 -5.02 -12.11 -11.35
CA TRP A 149 -5.15 -13.38 -12.07
C TRP A 149 -5.23 -14.54 -11.09
N GLY A 150 -5.72 -15.69 -11.57
CA GLY A 150 -5.87 -16.91 -10.79
C GLY A 150 -7.30 -17.14 -10.30
N VAL A 151 -7.50 -18.31 -9.69
CA VAL A 151 -8.78 -18.73 -9.09
C VAL A 151 -8.58 -18.76 -7.58
N LEU A 152 -9.58 -18.31 -6.82
CA LEU A 152 -9.64 -18.48 -5.37
C LEU A 152 -10.10 -19.90 -5.06
N ASP A 153 -9.20 -20.87 -5.28
CA ASP A 153 -9.46 -22.28 -5.00
C ASP A 153 -9.05 -22.61 -3.56
N ALA A 154 -10.04 -22.88 -2.72
CA ALA A 154 -9.83 -23.37 -1.35
C ALA A 154 -10.11 -24.88 -1.20
N GLU A 155 -10.52 -25.59 -2.25
CA GLU A 155 -11.01 -26.97 -2.12
C GLU A 155 -10.44 -27.91 -3.19
N PRO A 156 -9.91 -29.09 -2.82
CA PRO A 156 -9.42 -30.09 -3.77
C PRO A 156 -10.54 -30.77 -4.61
N HIS A 157 -11.82 -30.54 -4.31
CA HIS A 157 -12.94 -31.29 -4.92
C HIS A 157 -14.06 -30.46 -5.57
N GLY A 158 -13.90 -29.16 -5.79
CA GLY A 158 -14.91 -28.40 -6.54
C GLY A 158 -14.54 -26.95 -6.83
N ARG A 159 -14.73 -26.54 -8.09
CA ARG A 159 -14.53 -25.14 -8.53
C ARG A 159 -15.60 -24.27 -7.89
N ALA A 160 -15.30 -23.57 -6.79
CA ALA A 160 -16.18 -22.56 -6.22
C ALA A 160 -16.07 -21.25 -7.02
N THR A 161 -16.42 -21.31 -8.32
CA THR A 161 -16.27 -20.21 -9.30
C THR A 161 -16.89 -18.90 -8.81
N TRP A 162 -17.94 -18.95 -7.98
CA TRP A 162 -18.61 -17.78 -7.42
C TRP A 162 -17.70 -16.94 -6.51
N ARG A 163 -16.75 -17.55 -5.76
CA ARG A 163 -15.82 -16.81 -4.88
C ARG A 163 -14.89 -15.94 -5.70
N THR A 164 -14.33 -16.52 -6.76
CA THR A 164 -13.49 -15.83 -7.74
C THR A 164 -14.23 -14.67 -8.40
N TRP A 165 -15.44 -14.89 -8.91
CA TRP A 165 -16.26 -13.82 -9.48
C TRP A 165 -16.59 -12.73 -8.46
N THR A 166 -16.92 -13.11 -7.23
CA THR A 166 -17.21 -12.16 -6.14
C THR A 166 -15.99 -11.30 -5.83
N TYR A 167 -14.81 -11.90 -5.73
CA TYR A 167 -13.56 -11.18 -5.51
C TYR A 167 -13.25 -10.18 -6.62
N TYR A 168 -13.36 -10.59 -7.89
CA TYR A 168 -13.10 -9.69 -9.02
C TYR A 168 -14.16 -8.57 -9.12
N LEU A 169 -15.42 -8.85 -8.79
CA LEU A 169 -16.46 -7.84 -8.68
C LEU A 169 -16.12 -6.83 -7.57
N LEU A 170 -15.71 -7.31 -6.39
CA LEU A 170 -15.31 -6.47 -5.27
C LEU A 170 -14.07 -5.63 -5.57
N LEU A 171 -13.13 -6.13 -6.39
CA LEU A 171 -12.03 -5.32 -6.89
C LEU A 171 -12.53 -4.15 -7.75
N ALA A 172 -13.42 -4.42 -8.71
CA ALA A 172 -13.94 -3.40 -9.61
C ALA A 172 -14.80 -2.36 -8.86
N VAL A 173 -15.73 -2.82 -8.03
CA VAL A 173 -16.61 -1.96 -7.21
C VAL A 173 -15.79 -1.18 -6.18
N GLY A 174 -14.80 -1.83 -5.54
CA GLY A 174 -13.90 -1.20 -4.60
C GLY A 174 -13.06 -0.09 -5.23
N ALA A 175 -12.54 -0.31 -6.45
CA ALA A 175 -11.82 0.71 -7.20
C ALA A 175 -12.73 1.88 -7.61
N LEU A 176 -13.94 1.60 -8.11
CA LEU A 176 -14.92 2.63 -8.46
C LEU A 176 -15.32 3.47 -7.24
N GLY A 177 -15.67 2.81 -6.13
CA GLY A 177 -16.03 3.48 -4.89
C GLY A 177 -14.87 4.27 -4.29
N PHE A 178 -13.64 3.74 -4.38
CA PHE A 178 -12.46 4.51 -4.02
C PHE A 178 -12.35 5.77 -4.85
N TYR A 179 -12.44 5.69 -6.18
CA TYR A 179 -12.33 6.84 -7.08
C TYR A 179 -13.40 7.91 -6.79
N THR A 180 -14.67 7.50 -6.66
CA THR A 180 -15.78 8.44 -6.46
C THR A 180 -15.78 9.07 -5.08
N CYS A 181 -15.36 8.35 -4.05
CA CYS A 181 -15.39 8.83 -2.67
C CYS A 181 -14.05 9.44 -2.19
N LEU A 182 -12.95 9.31 -2.96
CA LEU A 182 -11.61 9.69 -2.51
C LEU A 182 -11.57 11.13 -2.00
N TRP A 183 -12.12 12.08 -2.74
CA TRP A 183 -12.06 13.51 -2.38
C TRP A 183 -12.97 13.84 -1.19
N SER A 184 -14.20 13.32 -1.20
CA SER A 184 -15.19 13.58 -0.16
C SER A 184 -14.76 13.01 1.19
N TRP A 185 -14.25 11.77 1.22
CA TRP A 185 -13.92 11.09 2.47
C TRP A 185 -12.56 11.48 3.06
N THR A 186 -11.70 12.10 2.26
CA THR A 186 -10.43 12.66 2.75
C THR A 186 -10.51 14.14 3.06
N GLY A 187 -11.70 14.74 3.01
CA GLY A 187 -11.93 16.10 3.49
C GLY A 187 -11.68 16.21 5.00
N SER A 188 -10.73 17.04 5.40
CA SER A 188 -10.43 17.34 6.79
C SER A 188 -10.24 18.84 7.00
N ARG A 189 -10.65 19.33 8.17
CA ARG A 189 -10.37 20.71 8.62
C ARG A 189 -8.88 20.94 8.93
N ASN A 190 -8.14 19.86 9.14
CA ASN A 190 -6.71 19.88 9.44
C ASN A 190 -5.83 19.72 8.20
N ALA A 191 -6.40 19.83 6.98
CA ALA A 191 -5.63 19.71 5.75
C ALA A 191 -4.46 20.72 5.74
N LEU A 192 -3.27 20.24 5.38
CA LEU A 192 -2.06 21.06 5.32
C LEU A 192 -2.02 21.96 4.09
N VAL A 193 -2.80 21.59 3.06
CA VAL A 193 -2.90 22.29 1.78
C VAL A 193 -4.31 22.19 1.22
N GLN A 194 -4.68 23.15 0.37
CA GLN A 194 -5.92 23.13 -0.39
C GLN A 194 -5.63 22.79 -1.84
N TYR A 195 -6.18 21.68 -2.33
CA TYR A 195 -6.15 21.33 -3.75
C TYR A 195 -7.20 22.20 -4.45
N THR A 196 -6.74 23.12 -5.28
CA THR A 196 -7.57 23.97 -6.17
C THR A 196 -7.63 23.38 -7.55
#